data_AF-A0A9Q4CC67-F1
#
_entry.id   AF-A0A9Q4CC67-F1
#
_cell.length_a   1.000
_cell.length_b   1.000
_cell.length_c   1.000
_cell.angle_alpha   90.00
_cell.angle_beta   90.00
_cell.angle_gamma   90.00
#
_symmetry.space_group_name_H-M   'P 1'
#
loop_
_entity.id
_entity.type
_entity.pdbx_description
1 polymer ?
#
loop_
_entity_poly.entity_id
_entity_poly.type
_entity_poly.pdbx_seq_one_letter_code
_entity_poly.pdbx_strand_id
1 'polypeptide(L)'
;MGRLILLLLIIVVVVLVWKAFGPGSRRRYRATPVQPQIKGPDDDDEFLWSIKKQRFKERRAAEQAAREEEERMRRAREKYTQRPETSTEGDGSDDPDTSRE
;
A
#
# COMPACT_ATOMS: atom_id res chain seq x y z
N MET A 1 21.01 -2.57 -30.78
CA MET A 1 21.33 -2.37 -29.35
C MET A 1 20.85 -3.50 -28.44
N GLY A 2 19.64 -4.05 -28.60
CA GLY A 2 19.14 -5.15 -27.73
C GLY A 2 19.91 -6.48 -27.81
N ARG A 3 20.55 -6.79 -28.95
CA ARG A 3 21.33 -8.02 -29.13
C ARG A 3 22.57 -8.09 -28.22
N LEU A 4 23.19 -6.96 -27.91
CA LEU A 4 24.33 -6.89 -26.98
C LEU A 4 23.89 -7.20 -25.54
N ILE A 5 22.74 -6.68 -25.13
CA ILE A 5 22.15 -6.96 -23.81
C ILE A 5 21.79 -8.45 -23.69
N LEU A 6 21.22 -9.04 -24.75
CA LEU A 6 20.91 -10.47 -24.77
C LEU A 6 22.16 -11.34 -24.63
N LEU A 7 23.24 -11.01 -25.35
CA LEU A 7 24.52 -11.70 -25.25
C LEU A 7 25.13 -11.57 -23.84
N LEU A 8 25.07 -10.37 -23.25
CA LEU A 8 25.56 -10.14 -21.89
C LEU A 8 24.77 -10.97 -20.87
N LEU A 9 23.44 -11.02 -20.98
CA LEU A 9 22.60 -11.85 -20.11
C LEU A 9 22.94 -13.33 -20.22
N ILE A 10 23.17 -13.83 -21.44
CA ILE A 10 23.58 -15.23 -21.66
C ILE A 10 24.92 -15.51 -20.99
N ILE A 11 25.91 -14.61 -21.15
CA ILE A 11 27.23 -14.75 -20.52
C ILE A 11 27.10 -14.79 -18.99
N VAL A 12 26.29 -13.91 -18.40
CA VAL A 12 26.04 -13.89 -16.95
C VAL A 12 25.46 -15.23 -16.48
N VAL A 13 24.47 -15.78 -17.20
CA VAL A 13 23.87 -17.08 -16.86
C VAL A 13 24.92 -18.19 -16.92
N VAL A 14 25.74 -18.26 -17.98
CA VAL A 14 26.80 -19.27 -18.13
C VAL A 14 27.82 -19.17 -16.98
N VAL A 15 28.21 -17.96 -16.60
CA VAL A 15 29.14 -17.71 -15.48
C VAL A 15 28.53 -18.16 -14.16
N LEU A 16 27.25 -17.88 -13.91
CA LEU A 16 26.56 -18.31 -12.68
C LEU A 16 26.46 -19.83 -12.60
N VAL A 17 26.12 -20.50 -13.70
CA VAL A 17 26.09 -21.97 -13.78
C VAL A 17 27.48 -22.55 -13.50
N TRP A 18 28.53 -22.01 -14.13
CA TRP A 18 29.90 -22.46 -13.87
C TRP A 18 30.34 -22.17 -12.43
N LYS A 19 29.92 -21.05 -11.84
CA LYS A 19 30.24 -20.70 -10.46
C LYS A 19 29.52 -21.59 -9.43
N ALA A 20 28.30 -22.03 -9.75
CA ALA A 20 27.51 -22.91 -8.90
C ALA A 20 27.94 -24.38 -9.02
N PHE A 21 28.23 -24.86 -10.22
CA PHE A 21 28.52 -26.27 -10.49
C PHE A 21 30.01 -26.58 -10.75
N GLY A 22 30.87 -25.57 -10.80
CA GLY A 22 32.31 -25.74 -11.07
C GLY A 22 33.07 -26.40 -9.92
N PRO A 23 34.27 -26.94 -10.19
CA PRO A 23 35.05 -27.78 -9.26
C PRO A 23 35.48 -27.09 -7.94
N GLY A 24 35.29 -25.78 -7.80
CA GLY A 24 35.53 -25.02 -6.57
C GLY A 24 34.32 -24.81 -5.66
N SER A 25 33.07 -25.00 -6.13
CA SER A 25 31.87 -24.71 -5.33
C SER A 25 31.68 -25.70 -4.17
N ARG A 26 32.10 -26.96 -4.37
CA ARG A 26 32.04 -28.02 -3.34
C ARG A 26 33.04 -27.82 -2.20
N ARG A 27 34.13 -27.06 -2.40
CA ARG A 27 35.11 -26.78 -1.33
C ARG A 27 34.59 -25.75 -0.32
N ARG A 28 33.76 -24.80 -0.75
CA ARG A 28 33.13 -23.79 0.12
C ARG A 28 32.08 -24.40 1.07
N TYR A 29 31.45 -25.52 0.68
CA TYR A 29 30.49 -26.22 1.54
C TYR A 29 31.12 -27.11 2.62
N ARG A 30 32.41 -27.47 2.48
CA ARG A 30 33.14 -28.26 3.49
C ARG A 30 33.93 -27.41 4.48
N ALA A 31 34.16 -26.13 4.17
CA ALA A 31 34.82 -25.20 5.07
C ALA A 31 33.74 -24.33 5.73
N THR A 32 33.73 -24.35 7.06
CA THR A 32 32.95 -23.51 7.98
C THR A 32 31.43 -23.75 8.03
N PRO A 33 30.89 -24.36 9.12
CA PRO A 33 29.52 -24.05 9.51
C PRO A 33 29.48 -22.53 9.76
N VAL A 34 28.74 -21.82 8.90
CA VAL A 34 28.45 -20.40 9.12
C VAL A 34 27.61 -20.38 10.39
N GLN A 35 28.24 -20.03 11.52
CA GLN A 35 27.55 -19.73 12.76
C GLN A 35 26.43 -18.75 12.37
N PRO A 36 25.15 -19.03 12.69
CA PRO A 36 24.08 -18.09 12.41
C PRO A 36 24.48 -16.79 13.09
N GLN A 37 24.80 -15.77 12.29
CA GLN A 37 25.05 -14.45 12.85
C GLN A 37 23.72 -14.05 13.48
N ILE A 38 23.72 -13.97 14.80
CA ILE A 38 22.59 -13.46 15.57
C ILE A 38 22.53 -11.97 15.22
N LYS A 39 21.88 -11.67 14.09
CA LYS A 39 21.54 -10.32 13.66
C LYS A 39 20.53 -9.79 14.66
N GLY A 40 20.79 -8.58 15.15
CA GLY A 40 19.81 -7.87 15.98
C GLY A 40 18.57 -7.53 15.15
N PRO A 41 17.43 -7.22 15.79
CA PRO A 41 16.17 -6.89 15.11
C PRO A 41 16.25 -5.75 14.06
N ASP A 42 17.31 -4.94 14.07
CA ASP A 42 17.56 -3.85 13.12
C ASP A 42 18.25 -4.28 11.80
N ASP A 43 18.79 -5.51 11.72
CA ASP A 43 19.60 -5.98 10.57
C ASP A 43 18.92 -7.08 9.72
N ASP A 44 17.63 -7.32 9.94
CA ASP A 44 16.83 -8.29 9.17
C ASP A 44 16.26 -7.65 7.90
N ASP A 45 16.76 -8.10 6.75
CA ASP A 45 16.35 -7.61 5.42
C ASP A 45 14.84 -7.75 5.18
N GLU A 46 14.22 -8.76 5.80
CA GLU A 46 12.79 -9.03 5.73
C GLU A 46 11.96 -7.94 6.44
N PHE A 47 12.44 -7.42 7.57
CA PHE A 47 11.79 -6.35 8.31
C PHE A 47 11.82 -5.03 7.52
N LEU A 48 12.99 -4.65 6.98
CA LEU A 48 13.14 -3.45 6.15
C LEU A 48 12.28 -3.52 4.88
N TRP A 49 12.15 -4.72 4.31
CA TRP A 49 11.28 -4.94 3.16
C TRP A 49 9.79 -4.77 3.51
N SER A 50 9.37 -5.27 4.67
CA SER A 50 7.98 -5.14 5.15
C SER A 50 7.55 -3.69 5.35
N ILE A 51 8.41 -2.84 5.94
CA ILE A 51 8.17 -1.40 6.16
C ILE A 51 8.03 -0.68 4.82
N LYS A 52 8.93 -0.93 3.87
CA LYS A 52 8.84 -0.32 2.53
C LYS A 52 7.55 -0.71 1.81
N LYS A 53 7.12 -1.98 1.95
CA LYS A 53 5.89 -2.49 1.34
C LYS A 53 4.63 -1.91 2.00
N GLN A 54 4.63 -1.74 3.32
CA GLN A 54 3.53 -1.11 4.05
C GLN A 54 3.35 0.35 3.63
N ARG A 55 4.42 1.15 3.55
CA ARG A 55 4.32 2.57 3.13
C ARG A 55 3.81 2.75 1.70
N PHE A 56 4.03 1.79 0.82
CA PHE A 56 3.48 1.85 -0.54
C PHE A 56 1.98 1.50 -0.56
N LYS A 57 1.55 0.53 0.25
CA LYS A 57 0.14 0.16 0.40
C LYS A 57 -0.67 1.28 1.06
N GLU A 58 -0.10 1.90 2.10
CA GLU A 58 -0.72 2.98 2.86
C GLU A 58 -0.99 4.21 1.98
N ARG A 59 -0.04 4.62 1.13
CA ARG A 59 -0.27 5.72 0.18
C ARG A 59 -1.41 5.43 -0.79
N ARG A 60 -1.50 4.21 -1.33
CA ARG A 60 -2.61 3.84 -2.22
C ARG A 60 -3.95 3.77 -1.50
N ALA A 61 -3.99 3.30 -0.26
CA ALA A 61 -5.20 3.27 0.54
C ALA A 61 -5.67 4.69 0.91
N ALA A 62 -4.75 5.57 1.31
CA ALA A 62 -5.03 6.96 1.63
C ALA A 62 -5.55 7.74 0.41
N GLU A 63 -4.97 7.53 -0.77
CA GLU A 63 -5.44 8.17 -2.00
C GLU A 63 -6.85 7.69 -2.40
N GLN A 64 -7.15 6.41 -2.22
CA GLN A 64 -8.50 5.88 -2.50
C GLN A 64 -9.53 6.39 -1.50
N ALA A 65 -9.19 6.44 -0.22
CA ALA A 65 -10.07 6.99 0.81
C ALA A 65 -10.38 8.48 0.56
N ALA A 66 -9.36 9.27 0.19
CA ALA A 66 -9.55 10.69 -0.16
C ALA A 66 -10.50 10.88 -1.35
N ARG A 67 -10.38 10.04 -2.40
CA ARG A 67 -11.28 10.08 -3.56
C ARG A 67 -12.72 9.70 -3.19
N GLU A 68 -12.91 8.71 -2.33
CA GLU A 68 -14.26 8.32 -1.89
C GLU A 68 -14.91 9.42 -1.03
N GLU A 69 -14.14 10.07 -0.15
CA GLU A 69 -14.63 11.20 0.65
C GLU A 69 -15.03 12.40 -0.23
N GLU A 70 -14.21 12.73 -1.24
CA GLU A 70 -14.55 13.77 -2.20
C GLU A 70 -15.83 13.45 -2.98
N GLU A 71 -16.02 12.20 -3.43
CA GLU A 71 -17.25 11.78 -4.09
C GLU A 71 -18.46 11.86 -3.16
N ARG A 72 -18.31 11.44 -1.90
CA ARG A 72 -19.38 11.54 -0.89
C ARG A 72 -19.78 12.99 -0.63
N MET A 73 -18.79 13.87 -0.47
CA MET A 73 -19.03 15.31 -0.30
C MET A 73 -19.69 15.91 -1.53
N ARG A 74 -19.25 15.52 -2.74
CA ARG A 74 -19.86 15.99 -3.99
C ARG A 74 -21.31 15.55 -4.12
N ARG A 75 -21.62 14.27 -3.86
CA ARG A 75 -23.00 13.76 -3.86
C ARG A 75 -23.86 14.44 -2.80
N ALA A 76 -23.33 14.67 -1.61
CA ALA A 76 -24.04 15.41 -0.56
C ALA A 76 -24.35 16.83 -1.02
N ARG A 77 -23.37 17.54 -1.58
CA ARG A 77 -23.53 18.91 -2.08
C ARG A 77 -24.52 18.98 -3.24
N GLU A 78 -24.48 18.04 -4.18
CA GLU A 78 -25.46 17.93 -5.26
C GLU A 78 -26.87 17.68 -4.70
N LYS A 79 -27.02 16.86 -3.66
CA LYS A 79 -28.30 16.62 -2.98
C LYS A 79 -28.87 17.89 -2.30
N TYR A 80 -28.01 18.75 -1.75
CA TYR A 80 -28.42 20.05 -1.20
C TYR A 80 -28.79 21.05 -2.30
N THR A 81 -28.01 21.12 -3.38
CA THR A 81 -28.27 22.06 -4.49
C THR A 81 -29.47 21.65 -5.36
N GLN A 82 -29.72 20.36 -5.52
CA GLN A 82 -30.79 19.82 -6.38
C GLN A 82 -32.10 19.59 -5.63
N ARG A 83 -32.21 20.01 -4.37
CA ARG A 83 -33.51 20.15 -3.67
C ARG A 83 -34.00 21.59 -3.79
N PRO A 84 -34.63 22.00 -4.91
CA PRO A 84 -35.43 23.20 -4.89
C PRO A 84 -36.72 22.90 -4.11
N GLU A 85 -36.93 23.63 -3.03
CA GLU A 85 -38.24 24.17 -2.62
C GLU A 85 -39.46 23.26 -2.90
N THR A 86 -39.61 22.18 -2.13
CA THR A 86 -40.93 21.57 -1.86
C THR A 86 -40.97 21.15 -0.38
N SER A 87 -41.03 22.17 0.48
CA SER A 87 -41.61 22.04 1.82
C SER A 87 -42.24 23.38 2.19
N THR A 88 -43.30 23.71 1.47
CA THR A 88 -44.37 24.55 2.01
C THR A 88 -45.36 23.61 2.72
N GLU A 89 -45.73 23.99 3.94
CA GLU A 89 -46.90 23.56 4.73
C GLU A 89 -46.89 22.19 5.45
N GLY A 90 -46.88 22.30 6.79
CA GLY A 90 -47.65 21.44 7.69
C GLY A 90 -46.84 20.75 8.78
N ASP A 91 -46.64 21.39 9.94
CA ASP A 91 -47.03 20.79 11.25
C ASP A 91 -46.87 21.78 12.41
N GLY A 92 -47.94 21.89 13.21
CA GLY A 92 -47.89 22.18 14.65
C GLY A 92 -47.45 23.55 15.13
N SER A 93 -48.35 24.55 15.04
CA SER A 93 -48.45 25.57 16.07
C SER A 93 -48.88 24.92 17.39
N ASP A 94 -47.95 24.60 18.29
CA ASP A 94 -48.23 24.36 19.71
C ASP A 94 -47.70 25.55 20.52
N ASP A 95 -48.55 26.56 20.63
CA ASP A 95 -48.47 27.62 21.63
C ASP A 95 -49.09 27.04 22.92
N PRO A 96 -48.35 26.72 23.99
CA PRO A 96 -48.99 26.51 25.28
C PRO A 96 -49.35 27.88 25.83
N ASP A 97 -50.62 28.23 25.62
CA ASP A 97 -51.38 29.24 26.35
C ASP A 97 -51.07 29.17 27.85
N THR A 98 -50.10 29.97 28.33
CA THR A 98 -49.92 30.22 29.76
C THR A 98 -50.80 31.38 30.18
N SER A 99 -52.11 31.18 30.08
CA SER A 99 -53.10 31.99 30.75
C SER A 99 -53.47 31.34 32.09
N ARG A 100 -53.08 32.02 33.17
CA ARG A 100 -53.97 32.40 34.29
C ARG A 100 -54.54 31.26 35.16
N GLU A 101 -54.00 31.10 36.37
CA GLU A 101 -54.72 31.14 37.67
C GLU A 101 -53.77 31.58 38.79
#